data_AF-A0A356IDU2-F1
#
_entry.id   AF-A0A356IDU2-F1
#
_cell.length_a   1.000
_cell.length_b   1.000
_cell.length_c   1.000
_cell.angle_alpha   90.00
_cell.angle_beta   90.00
_cell.angle_gamma   90.00
#
_symmetry.space_group_name_H-M   'P 1'
#
loop_
_entity.id
_entity.type
_entity.pdbx_description
1 polymer ?
#
loop_
_entity_poly.entity_id
_entity_poly.type
_entity_poly.pdbx_seq_one_letter_code
_entity_poly.pdbx_strand_id
1 'polypeptide(L)'
;MVEVAGRAFIGDKLVAELQLLFGFVKSETNIDPTAVVAPGAEIGAGTVIGPNAIIGENVRIGRRCRIGASAIVDGWTEIGDETVIFPLASVGLIPQDMKFIGEESRLVIGEHNVFREFVTIHRGTAGGGGITRIGQNNLFMAYAHVAHDCLVGNETIFGNGATLGGHVTVYDHATISAMSGVHQFCRVGRYAFIGGYSVVTRDALPYARTVGNRARVYGVNSIGLVRNGFSLEVIQKLKRAYRYLLQSKLNTSQALARIEMDRTLDCPDVDYLVEFIKSSERGVSLRRSFRHHLRHFEDEENIAVE
;
A
#
# COMPACT_ATOMS: atom_id res chain seq x y z
N MET A 1 -30.39 -14.86 -29.45
CA MET A 1 -30.37 -13.81 -30.50
C MET A 1 -31.80 -13.39 -30.79
N VAL A 2 -32.04 -12.13 -31.13
CA VAL A 2 -33.34 -11.64 -31.62
C VAL A 2 -33.13 -11.12 -33.03
N GLU A 3 -34.01 -11.50 -33.93
CA GLU A 3 -34.00 -11.02 -35.31
C GLU A 3 -35.18 -10.07 -35.50
N VAL A 4 -34.91 -8.89 -36.05
CA VAL A 4 -35.93 -7.91 -36.43
C VAL A 4 -35.81 -7.66 -37.91
N ALA A 5 -36.84 -8.02 -38.66
CA ALA A 5 -36.94 -7.74 -40.09
C ALA A 5 -37.96 -6.62 -40.33
N GLY A 6 -37.61 -5.68 -41.20
CA GLY A 6 -38.48 -4.60 -41.65
C GLY A 6 -38.50 -4.52 -43.17
N ARG A 7 -39.69 -4.35 -43.75
CA ARG A 7 -39.89 -4.14 -45.19
C ARG A 7 -40.71 -2.88 -45.43
N ALA A 8 -40.34 -2.10 -46.44
CA ALA A 8 -41.06 -0.89 -46.86
C ALA A 8 -41.54 -1.03 -48.30
N PHE A 9 -42.77 -0.59 -48.57
CA PHE A 9 -43.42 -0.72 -49.88
C PHE A 9 -43.93 0.64 -50.39
N ILE A 10 -43.94 0.80 -51.72
CA ILE A 10 -44.73 1.84 -52.41
C ILE A 10 -45.73 1.11 -53.31
N GLY A 11 -47.01 1.12 -52.95
CA GLY A 11 -48.01 0.26 -53.57
C GLY A 11 -47.71 -1.23 -53.27
N ASP A 12 -47.62 -2.03 -54.33
CA ASP A 12 -47.26 -3.46 -54.28
C ASP A 12 -45.74 -3.71 -54.43
N LYS A 13 -44.94 -2.66 -54.68
CA LYS A 13 -43.50 -2.78 -54.89
C LYS A 13 -42.74 -2.63 -53.58
N LEU A 14 -41.97 -3.64 -53.22
CA LEU A 14 -40.96 -3.56 -52.16
C LEU A 14 -39.87 -2.56 -52.57
N VAL A 15 -39.62 -1.56 -51.74
CA VAL A 15 -38.63 -0.50 -52.00
C VAL A 15 -37.45 -0.52 -51.03
N ALA A 16 -37.59 -1.17 -49.87
CA ALA A 16 -36.49 -1.40 -48.93
C ALA A 16 -36.75 -2.61 -48.04
N GLU A 17 -35.69 -3.31 -47.65
CA GLU A 17 -35.69 -4.35 -46.63
C GLU A 17 -34.49 -4.15 -45.69
N LEU A 18 -34.71 -4.41 -44.41
CA LEU A 18 -33.69 -4.37 -43.36
C LEU A 18 -33.83 -5.63 -42.51
N GLN A 19 -32.71 -6.25 -42.19
CA GLN A 19 -32.61 -7.36 -41.24
C GLN A 19 -31.60 -6.97 -40.16
N LEU A 20 -32.07 -6.87 -38.92
CA LEU A 20 -31.25 -6.59 -37.74
C LEU A 20 -31.13 -7.86 -36.91
N LEU A 21 -29.89 -8.24 -36.60
CA LEU A 21 -29.59 -9.39 -35.75
C LEU A 21 -29.00 -8.89 -34.42
N PHE A 22 -29.73 -9.12 -33.32
CA PHE A 22 -29.31 -8.79 -31.97
C PHE A 22 -28.76 -10.04 -31.26
N GLY A 23 -27.45 -10.08 -31.04
CA GLY A 23 -26.82 -11.07 -30.17
C GLY A 23 -26.86 -10.62 -28.72
N PHE A 24 -27.62 -11.31 -27.86
CA PHE A 24 -27.57 -11.08 -26.41
C PHE A 24 -26.59 -12.08 -25.81
N VAL A 25 -25.47 -11.58 -25.29
CA VAL A 25 -24.59 -12.35 -24.41
C VAL A 25 -25.05 -12.06 -22.99
N LYS A 26 -25.27 -13.10 -22.18
CA LYS A 26 -25.54 -12.91 -20.75
C LYS A 26 -24.34 -12.19 -20.15
N SER A 27 -24.54 -11.00 -19.58
CA SER A 27 -23.46 -10.27 -18.93
C SER A 27 -22.83 -11.18 -17.88
N GLU A 28 -21.51 -11.38 -17.97
CA GLU A 28 -20.74 -12.08 -16.95
C GLU A 28 -20.55 -11.21 -15.70
N THR A 29 -20.91 -9.93 -15.76
CA THR A 29 -20.87 -8.99 -14.64
C THR A 29 -22.24 -8.85 -13.99
N ASN A 30 -22.26 -8.61 -12.69
CA ASN A 30 -23.47 -8.30 -11.93
C ASN A 30 -23.36 -6.87 -11.38
N ILE A 31 -24.08 -5.93 -12.00
CA ILE A 31 -24.05 -4.52 -11.62
C ILE A 31 -25.42 -4.19 -11.02
N ASP A 32 -25.44 -3.74 -9.78
CA ASP A 32 -26.68 -3.31 -9.14
C ASP A 32 -27.31 -2.13 -9.92
N PRO A 33 -28.64 -2.09 -10.11
CA PRO A 33 -29.30 -1.02 -10.87
C PRO A 33 -29.08 0.40 -10.32
N THR A 34 -28.71 0.53 -9.05
CA THR A 34 -28.42 1.83 -8.42
C THR A 34 -26.95 2.25 -8.53
N ALA A 35 -26.08 1.38 -9.02
CA ALA A 35 -24.69 1.73 -9.29
C ALA A 35 -24.59 2.67 -10.49
N VAL A 36 -23.66 3.62 -10.42
CA VAL A 36 -23.34 4.54 -11.51
C VAL A 36 -22.01 4.10 -12.12
N VAL A 37 -22.05 3.56 -13.33
CA VAL A 37 -20.86 3.12 -14.07
C VAL A 37 -20.74 3.98 -15.32
N ALA A 38 -19.65 4.74 -15.42
CA ALA A 38 -19.40 5.61 -16.56
C ALA A 38 -19.19 4.79 -17.86
N PRO A 39 -19.57 5.30 -19.05
CA PRO A 39 -19.49 4.56 -20.31
C PRO A 39 -18.09 4.06 -20.69
N GLY A 40 -17.03 4.76 -20.27
CA GLY A 40 -15.64 4.36 -20.53
C GLY A 40 -15.07 3.28 -19.60
N ALA A 41 -15.79 2.95 -18.51
CA ALA A 41 -15.31 1.99 -17.52
C ALA A 41 -15.26 0.57 -18.10
N GLU A 42 -14.19 -0.15 -17.80
CA GLU A 42 -14.02 -1.55 -18.19
C GLU A 42 -14.19 -2.47 -16.98
N ILE A 43 -15.15 -3.40 -17.05
CA ILE A 43 -15.48 -4.31 -15.96
C ILE A 43 -15.27 -5.76 -16.41
N GLY A 44 -14.34 -6.45 -15.74
CA GLY A 44 -13.99 -7.83 -16.06
C GLY A 44 -15.08 -8.85 -15.68
N ALA A 45 -15.05 -9.98 -16.38
CA ALA A 45 -15.96 -11.11 -16.19
C ALA A 45 -16.10 -11.56 -14.72
N GLY A 46 -17.32 -11.86 -14.28
CA GLY A 46 -17.63 -12.34 -12.94
C GLY A 46 -17.60 -11.26 -11.85
N THR A 47 -17.28 -10.01 -12.20
CA THR A 47 -17.22 -8.91 -11.22
C THR A 47 -18.61 -8.47 -10.79
N VAL A 48 -18.74 -8.18 -9.49
CA VAL A 48 -19.98 -7.71 -8.85
C VAL A 48 -19.80 -6.28 -8.37
N ILE A 49 -20.69 -5.38 -8.81
CA ILE A 49 -20.75 -3.98 -8.38
C ILE A 49 -22.00 -3.78 -7.52
N GLY A 50 -21.80 -3.38 -6.27
CA GLY A 50 -22.86 -3.22 -5.28
C GLY A 50 -23.69 -1.93 -5.41
N PRO A 51 -24.78 -1.81 -4.64
CA PRO A 51 -25.70 -0.68 -4.71
C PRO A 51 -25.02 0.67 -4.48
N ASN A 52 -25.42 1.68 -5.25
CA ASN A 52 -24.92 3.06 -5.16
C ASN A 52 -23.39 3.21 -5.30
N ALA A 53 -22.67 2.20 -5.78
CA ALA A 53 -21.26 2.33 -6.09
C ALA A 53 -21.07 3.24 -7.31
N ILE A 54 -19.95 3.97 -7.36
CA ILE A 54 -19.61 4.88 -8.45
C ILE A 54 -18.31 4.39 -9.10
N ILE A 55 -18.35 4.15 -10.41
CA ILE A 55 -17.20 3.74 -11.22
C ILE A 55 -16.95 4.78 -12.31
N GLY A 56 -15.78 5.41 -12.27
CA GLY A 56 -15.37 6.49 -13.17
C GLY A 56 -15.00 6.05 -14.60
N GLU A 57 -14.90 7.01 -15.51
CA GLU A 57 -14.72 6.78 -16.95
C GLU A 57 -13.40 6.08 -17.30
N ASN A 58 -12.33 6.35 -16.56
CA ASN A 58 -10.99 5.83 -16.85
C ASN A 58 -10.61 4.62 -15.98
N VAL A 59 -11.60 3.94 -15.43
CA VAL A 59 -11.41 2.82 -14.51
C VAL A 59 -11.44 1.49 -15.26
N ARG A 60 -10.45 0.64 -14.98
CA ARG A 60 -10.40 -0.76 -15.41
C ARG A 60 -10.40 -1.67 -14.19
N ILE A 61 -11.42 -2.52 -14.07
CA ILE A 61 -11.55 -3.52 -13.01
C ILE A 61 -11.42 -4.91 -13.62
N GLY A 62 -10.55 -5.73 -13.03
CA GLY A 62 -10.32 -7.12 -13.40
C GLY A 62 -11.53 -8.02 -13.19
N ARG A 63 -11.28 -9.32 -13.31
CA ARG A 63 -12.28 -10.39 -13.22
C ARG A 63 -12.58 -10.75 -11.78
N ARG A 64 -13.80 -11.21 -11.53
CA ARG A 64 -14.24 -11.77 -10.24
C ARG A 64 -14.01 -10.82 -9.05
N CYS A 65 -13.95 -9.53 -9.30
CA CYS A 65 -13.83 -8.51 -8.26
C CYS A 65 -15.18 -8.31 -7.56
N ARG A 66 -15.14 -7.74 -6.35
CA ARG A 66 -16.34 -7.36 -5.59
C ARG A 66 -16.20 -5.92 -5.14
N ILE A 67 -17.06 -5.05 -5.64
CA ILE A 67 -17.11 -3.65 -5.26
C ILE A 67 -18.33 -3.44 -4.37
N GLY A 68 -18.09 -3.01 -3.13
CA GLY A 68 -19.10 -2.85 -2.10
C GLY A 68 -20.04 -1.67 -2.35
N ALA A 69 -21.13 -1.64 -1.58
CA ALA A 69 -22.12 -0.58 -1.67
C ALA A 69 -21.51 0.79 -1.38
N SER A 70 -21.90 1.80 -2.16
CA SER A 70 -21.41 3.18 -2.01
C SER A 70 -19.88 3.33 -2.03
N ALA A 71 -19.15 2.34 -2.55
CA ALA A 71 -17.72 2.50 -2.83
C ALA A 71 -17.53 3.37 -4.08
N ILE A 72 -16.49 4.19 -4.08
CA ILE A 72 -16.13 5.05 -5.20
C ILE A 72 -14.81 4.54 -5.75
N VAL A 73 -14.80 4.21 -7.04
CA VAL A 73 -13.59 3.93 -7.82
C VAL A 73 -13.56 4.89 -8.99
N ASP A 74 -12.57 5.76 -9.05
CA ASP A 74 -12.51 6.81 -10.08
C ASP A 74 -11.05 7.10 -10.48
N GLY A 75 -10.85 8.08 -11.36
CA GLY A 75 -9.55 8.44 -11.90
C GLY A 75 -9.01 7.40 -12.88
N TRP A 76 -7.74 7.55 -13.25
CA TRP A 76 -7.03 6.59 -14.09
C TRP A 76 -6.56 5.43 -13.23
N THR A 77 -7.47 4.48 -13.02
CA THR A 77 -7.31 3.42 -12.03
C THR A 77 -7.43 2.05 -12.66
N GLU A 78 -6.42 1.21 -12.44
CA GLU A 78 -6.39 -0.18 -12.86
C GLU A 78 -6.40 -1.08 -11.61
N ILE A 79 -7.35 -2.02 -11.54
CA ILE A 79 -7.50 -2.96 -10.44
C ILE A 79 -7.44 -4.39 -10.99
N GLY A 80 -6.52 -5.19 -10.47
CA GLY A 80 -6.36 -6.60 -10.82
C GLY A 80 -7.50 -7.51 -10.34
N ASP A 81 -7.49 -8.72 -10.86
CA ASP A 81 -8.48 -9.77 -10.61
C ASP A 81 -8.67 -10.08 -9.11
N GLU A 82 -9.86 -10.55 -8.77
CA GLU A 82 -10.21 -11.09 -7.44
C GLU A 82 -10.00 -10.11 -6.28
N THR A 83 -9.95 -8.82 -6.57
CA THR A 83 -9.90 -7.76 -5.57
C THR A 83 -11.28 -7.54 -4.94
N VAL A 84 -11.29 -7.35 -3.62
CA VAL A 84 -12.50 -7.04 -2.85
C VAL A 84 -12.37 -5.63 -2.26
N ILE A 85 -13.25 -4.74 -2.68
CA ILE A 85 -13.42 -3.39 -2.13
C ILE A 85 -14.70 -3.38 -1.32
N PHE A 86 -14.61 -3.09 -0.02
CA PHE A 86 -15.74 -3.03 0.89
C PHE A 86 -16.51 -1.72 0.76
N PRO A 87 -17.72 -1.64 1.35
CA PRO A 87 -18.53 -0.43 1.29
C PRO A 87 -17.81 0.83 1.75
N LEU A 88 -18.18 1.96 1.13
CA LEU A 88 -17.72 3.31 1.51
C LEU A 88 -16.20 3.53 1.37
N ALA A 89 -15.47 2.64 0.70
CA ALA A 89 -14.09 2.87 0.31
C ALA A 89 -14.01 3.86 -0.88
N SER A 90 -12.90 4.61 -0.94
CA SER A 90 -12.64 5.62 -1.96
C SER A 90 -11.28 5.36 -2.61
N VAL A 91 -11.29 4.88 -3.84
CA VAL A 91 -10.13 4.33 -4.54
C VAL A 91 -9.89 5.10 -5.84
N GLY A 92 -8.67 5.60 -6.04
CA GLY A 92 -8.25 6.27 -7.27
C GLY A 92 -8.56 7.78 -7.35
N LEU A 93 -9.14 8.35 -6.28
CA LEU A 93 -9.44 9.78 -6.22
C LEU A 93 -8.17 10.64 -6.26
N ILE A 94 -8.39 11.93 -6.56
CA ILE A 94 -7.33 12.94 -6.62
C ILE A 94 -6.49 12.96 -5.33
N PRO A 95 -5.17 13.18 -5.43
CA PRO A 95 -4.32 13.29 -4.26
C PRO A 95 -4.63 14.53 -3.43
N GLN A 96 -4.25 14.48 -2.14
CA GLN A 96 -4.34 15.61 -1.22
C GLN A 96 -3.11 16.53 -1.26
N ASP A 97 -2.20 16.32 -2.21
CA ASP A 97 -1.06 17.21 -2.42
C ASP A 97 -1.58 18.56 -2.96
N MET A 98 -1.25 19.64 -2.27
CA MET A 98 -1.64 21.01 -2.65
C MET A 98 -1.05 21.46 -4.00
N LYS A 99 -0.03 20.75 -4.52
CA LYS A 99 0.57 21.01 -5.83
C LYS A 99 -0.16 20.32 -6.99
N PHE A 100 -1.08 19.41 -6.70
CA PHE A 100 -1.86 18.74 -7.73
C PHE A 100 -2.82 19.73 -8.40
N ILE A 101 -2.74 19.85 -9.72
CA ILE A 101 -3.51 20.84 -10.50
C ILE A 101 -4.44 20.21 -11.52
N GLY A 102 -4.65 18.89 -11.44
CA GLY A 102 -5.50 18.15 -12.36
C GLY A 102 -4.74 17.40 -13.45
N GLU A 103 -3.43 17.20 -13.29
CA GLU A 103 -2.64 16.39 -14.22
C GLU A 103 -3.17 14.94 -14.33
N GLU A 104 -2.89 14.29 -15.45
CA GLU A 104 -3.09 12.85 -15.57
C GLU A 104 -2.09 12.11 -14.68
N SER A 105 -2.60 11.37 -13.70
CA SER A 105 -1.84 10.47 -12.86
C SER A 105 -2.65 9.21 -12.56
N ARG A 106 -1.95 8.15 -12.16
CA ARG A 106 -2.50 6.78 -12.16
C ARG A 106 -2.50 6.14 -10.79
N LEU A 107 -3.39 5.18 -10.63
CA LEU A 107 -3.39 4.17 -9.58
C LEU A 107 -3.37 2.79 -10.24
N VAL A 108 -2.41 1.94 -9.86
CA VAL A 108 -2.33 0.56 -10.33
C VAL A 108 -2.32 -0.38 -9.14
N ILE A 109 -3.32 -1.26 -9.07
CA ILE A 109 -3.53 -2.23 -8.01
C ILE A 109 -3.46 -3.63 -8.61
N GLY A 110 -2.65 -4.51 -8.02
CA GLY A 110 -2.57 -5.92 -8.39
C GLY A 110 -3.79 -6.74 -7.98
N GLU A 111 -3.61 -8.05 -7.89
CA GLU A 111 -4.70 -9.02 -7.71
C GLU A 111 -4.93 -9.38 -6.23
N HIS A 112 -6.10 -9.95 -5.92
CA HIS A 112 -6.40 -10.55 -4.62
C HIS A 112 -6.23 -9.60 -3.41
N ASN A 113 -6.38 -8.29 -3.61
CA ASN A 113 -6.32 -7.33 -2.53
C ASN A 113 -7.66 -7.23 -1.81
N VAL A 114 -7.62 -6.98 -0.50
CA VAL A 114 -8.82 -6.71 0.31
C VAL A 114 -8.72 -5.31 0.90
N PHE A 115 -9.59 -4.41 0.42
CA PHE A 115 -9.74 -3.06 0.94
C PHE A 115 -11.01 -2.98 1.76
N ARG A 116 -10.85 -2.85 3.06
CA ARG A 116 -11.97 -2.77 4.02
C ARG A 116 -12.65 -1.40 3.98
N GLU A 117 -13.68 -1.28 4.81
CA GLU A 117 -14.57 -0.13 4.87
C GLU A 117 -13.78 1.17 5.08
N PHE A 118 -14.18 2.25 4.38
CA PHE A 118 -13.57 3.58 4.50
C PHE A 118 -12.07 3.65 4.17
N VAL A 119 -11.50 2.65 3.50
CA VAL A 119 -10.14 2.75 2.96
C VAL A 119 -10.09 3.87 1.93
N THR A 120 -9.01 4.64 1.95
CA THR A 120 -8.75 5.72 0.98
C THR A 120 -7.43 5.49 0.27
N ILE A 121 -7.45 5.52 -1.07
CA ILE A 121 -6.28 5.31 -1.92
C ILE A 121 -6.28 6.37 -3.00
N HIS A 122 -5.21 7.15 -3.04
CA HIS A 122 -5.10 8.29 -3.94
C HIS A 122 -4.11 7.99 -5.06
N ARG A 123 -4.42 8.48 -6.26
CA ARG A 123 -3.50 8.39 -7.42
C ARG A 123 -2.25 9.26 -7.22
N GLY A 124 -1.25 9.07 -8.08
CA GLY A 124 0.02 9.79 -7.98
C GLY A 124 -0.07 11.30 -8.31
N THR A 125 1.09 11.94 -8.38
CA THR A 125 1.27 13.35 -8.79
C THR A 125 2.34 13.43 -9.88
N ALA A 126 2.30 14.45 -10.75
CA ALA A 126 3.35 14.61 -11.77
C ALA A 126 4.76 14.70 -11.16
N GLY A 127 4.89 15.34 -10.00
CA GLY A 127 6.16 15.48 -9.28
C GLY A 127 6.68 14.20 -8.62
N GLY A 128 5.80 13.23 -8.36
CA GLY A 128 6.12 11.98 -7.66
C GLY A 128 6.30 10.75 -8.56
N GLY A 129 6.28 10.93 -9.88
CA GLY A 129 6.33 9.85 -10.86
C GLY A 129 4.97 9.48 -11.45
N GLY A 130 3.89 10.16 -11.05
CA GLY A 130 2.57 10.06 -11.66
C GLY A 130 1.83 8.78 -11.34
N ILE A 131 2.29 7.97 -10.39
CA ILE A 131 1.72 6.66 -10.10
C ILE A 131 1.80 6.27 -8.63
N THR A 132 0.64 5.94 -8.06
CA THR A 132 0.55 5.10 -6.86
C THR A 132 0.43 3.65 -7.30
N ARG A 133 1.22 2.75 -6.72
CA ARG A 133 1.21 1.32 -7.08
C ARG A 133 1.05 0.44 -5.84
N ILE A 134 0.13 -0.51 -5.90
CA ILE A 134 -0.09 -1.53 -4.89
C ILE A 134 0.03 -2.89 -5.56
N GLY A 135 0.81 -3.79 -4.96
CA GLY A 135 0.98 -5.16 -5.41
C GLY A 135 -0.26 -6.02 -5.16
N GLN A 136 -0.05 -7.27 -4.78
CA GLN A 136 -1.10 -8.28 -4.66
C GLN A 136 -1.18 -8.91 -3.27
N ASN A 137 -2.28 -9.59 -2.97
CA ASN A 137 -2.52 -10.32 -1.72
C ASN A 137 -2.43 -9.44 -0.46
N ASN A 138 -2.71 -8.15 -0.56
CA ASN A 138 -2.62 -7.24 0.59
C ASN A 138 -3.96 -7.15 1.34
N LEU A 139 -3.88 -6.89 2.64
CA LEU A 139 -5.03 -6.56 3.48
C LEU A 139 -4.92 -5.12 3.98
N PHE A 140 -5.88 -4.29 3.60
CA PHE A 140 -6.08 -2.95 4.13
C PHE A 140 -7.31 -2.94 5.01
N MET A 141 -7.13 -2.88 6.33
CA MET A 141 -8.23 -2.82 7.29
C MET A 141 -8.89 -1.44 7.30
N ALA A 142 -10.01 -1.31 8.00
CA ALA A 142 -10.87 -0.15 7.90
C ALA A 142 -10.13 1.16 8.20
N TYR A 143 -10.44 2.22 7.45
CA TYR A 143 -9.80 3.54 7.55
C TYR A 143 -8.30 3.59 7.20
N ALA A 144 -7.72 2.54 6.63
CA ALA A 144 -6.35 2.66 6.12
C ALA A 144 -6.28 3.71 4.99
N HIS A 145 -5.17 4.44 4.94
CA HIS A 145 -4.92 5.51 3.96
C HIS A 145 -3.62 5.26 3.21
N VAL A 146 -3.70 5.32 1.89
CA VAL A 146 -2.56 5.32 0.96
C VAL A 146 -2.55 6.64 0.22
N ALA A 147 -1.60 7.52 0.58
CA ALA A 147 -1.40 8.78 -0.10
C ALA A 147 -0.81 8.59 -1.51
N HIS A 148 -0.64 9.72 -2.20
CA HIS A 148 -0.08 9.80 -3.53
C HIS A 148 1.34 9.22 -3.61
N ASP A 149 1.65 8.64 -4.78
CA ASP A 149 2.98 8.16 -5.17
C ASP A 149 3.55 7.08 -4.24
N CYS A 150 2.70 6.43 -3.46
CA CYS A 150 3.09 5.31 -2.64
C CYS A 150 3.37 4.08 -3.49
N LEU A 151 4.35 3.28 -3.07
CA LEU A 151 4.70 2.00 -3.64
C LEU A 151 4.54 0.92 -2.59
N VAL A 152 3.48 0.12 -2.69
CA VAL A 152 3.20 -0.99 -1.78
C VAL A 152 3.45 -2.32 -2.51
N GLY A 153 4.23 -3.19 -1.89
CA GLY A 153 4.53 -4.53 -2.40
C GLY A 153 3.38 -5.52 -2.20
N ASN A 154 3.76 -6.77 -1.92
CA ASN A 154 2.83 -7.90 -1.83
C ASN A 154 2.68 -8.41 -0.40
N GLU A 155 1.54 -9.04 -0.10
CA GLU A 155 1.27 -9.71 1.18
C GLU A 155 1.44 -8.81 2.42
N THR A 156 1.22 -7.51 2.24
CA THR A 156 1.30 -6.53 3.31
C THR A 156 -0.01 -6.44 4.09
N ILE A 157 0.10 -6.01 5.34
CA ILE A 157 -1.06 -5.82 6.23
C ILE A 157 -1.05 -4.40 6.78
N PHE A 158 -2.16 -3.69 6.57
CA PHE A 158 -2.43 -2.39 7.15
C PHE A 158 -3.57 -2.52 8.15
N GLY A 159 -3.27 -2.34 9.42
CA GLY A 159 -4.26 -2.32 10.50
C GLY A 159 -5.20 -1.12 10.40
N ASN A 160 -6.26 -1.11 11.21
CA ASN A 160 -7.26 -0.04 11.17
C ASN A 160 -6.61 1.34 11.33
N GLY A 161 -6.93 2.29 10.45
CA GLY A 161 -6.37 3.64 10.51
C GLY A 161 -4.86 3.72 10.29
N ALA A 162 -4.24 2.72 9.66
CA ALA A 162 -2.85 2.81 9.24
C ALA A 162 -2.72 3.79 8.06
N THR A 163 -1.81 4.76 8.18
CA THR A 163 -1.73 5.91 7.28
C THR A 163 -0.34 6.03 6.66
N LEU A 164 -0.29 6.04 5.33
CA LEU A 164 0.91 6.38 4.57
C LEU A 164 0.86 7.85 4.14
N GLY A 165 1.93 8.61 4.40
CA GLY A 165 2.16 9.90 3.74
C GLY A 165 2.63 9.72 2.30
N GLY A 166 2.75 10.83 1.55
CA GLY A 166 3.14 10.79 0.14
C GLY A 166 4.50 10.13 -0.09
N HIS A 167 4.66 9.43 -1.22
CA HIS A 167 5.91 8.79 -1.65
C HIS A 167 6.45 7.70 -0.71
N VAL A 168 5.62 7.11 0.14
CA VAL A 168 6.06 6.02 1.02
C VAL A 168 6.23 4.73 0.23
N THR A 169 7.31 3.99 0.51
CA THR A 169 7.50 2.62 -0.01
C THR A 169 7.31 1.58 1.10
N VAL A 170 6.42 0.61 0.89
CA VAL A 170 6.19 -0.53 1.78
C VAL A 170 6.55 -1.80 1.04
N TYR A 171 7.56 -2.53 1.52
CA TYR A 171 8.03 -3.76 0.89
C TYR A 171 7.24 -4.99 1.36
N ASP A 172 7.41 -6.10 0.65
CA ASP A 172 6.64 -7.34 0.82
C ASP A 172 6.57 -7.83 2.27
N HIS A 173 5.42 -8.37 2.65
CA HIS A 173 5.12 -8.94 3.97
C HIS A 173 5.25 -7.97 5.15
N ALA A 174 5.45 -6.67 4.91
CA ALA A 174 5.46 -5.70 5.98
C ALA A 174 4.07 -5.56 6.61
N THR A 175 4.05 -5.31 7.92
CA THR A 175 2.83 -5.04 8.69
C THR A 175 2.91 -3.64 9.30
N ILE A 176 1.90 -2.81 9.03
CA ILE A 176 1.69 -1.53 9.68
C ILE A 176 0.46 -1.65 10.58
N SER A 177 0.67 -1.80 11.89
CA SER A 177 -0.43 -2.04 12.82
C SER A 177 -1.33 -0.82 13.01
N ALA A 178 -2.50 -1.05 13.61
CA ALA A 178 -3.55 -0.06 13.77
C ALA A 178 -3.07 1.30 14.32
N MET A 179 -3.67 2.37 13.81
CA MET A 179 -3.44 3.77 14.19
C MET A 179 -1.98 4.22 14.04
N SER A 180 -1.21 3.58 13.16
CA SER A 180 0.18 3.94 12.92
C SER A 180 0.33 4.76 11.64
N GLY A 181 1.25 5.73 11.67
CA GLY A 181 1.56 6.59 10.54
C GLY A 181 2.97 6.36 10.02
N VAL A 182 3.15 6.41 8.70
CA VAL A 182 4.45 6.45 8.03
C VAL A 182 4.60 7.78 7.31
N HIS A 183 5.56 8.57 7.74
CA HIS A 183 5.79 9.91 7.19
C HIS A 183 6.28 9.85 5.74
N GLN A 184 5.98 10.89 4.96
CA GLN A 184 6.36 10.97 3.55
C GLN A 184 7.83 10.62 3.27
N PHE A 185 8.06 9.97 2.12
CA PHE A 185 9.35 9.45 1.65
C PHE A 185 10.01 8.37 2.52
N CYS A 186 9.38 7.90 3.60
CA CYS A 186 9.93 6.79 4.38
C CYS A 186 9.74 5.45 3.67
N ARG A 187 10.58 4.50 4.04
CA ARG A 187 10.48 3.11 3.58
C ARG A 187 10.21 2.16 4.74
N VAL A 188 9.38 1.14 4.51
CA VAL A 188 9.09 0.05 5.45
C VAL A 188 9.59 -1.26 4.85
N GLY A 189 10.72 -1.77 5.34
CA GLY A 189 11.40 -2.93 4.78
C GLY A 189 10.62 -4.25 4.85
N ARG A 190 11.07 -5.26 4.08
CA ARG A 190 10.41 -6.57 4.03
C ARG A 190 10.24 -7.17 5.43
N TYR A 191 9.09 -7.78 5.71
CA TYR A 191 8.76 -8.39 7.00
C TYR A 191 8.92 -7.46 8.23
N ALA A 192 9.03 -6.14 8.02
CA ALA A 192 9.03 -5.18 9.11
C ALA A 192 7.67 -5.20 9.81
N PHE A 193 7.68 -4.96 11.11
CA PHE A 193 6.48 -4.88 11.93
C PHE A 193 6.43 -3.54 12.62
N ILE A 194 5.54 -2.65 12.18
CA ILE A 194 5.24 -1.41 12.88
C ILE A 194 4.20 -1.71 13.94
N GLY A 195 4.53 -1.48 15.21
CA GLY A 195 3.59 -1.67 16.32
C GLY A 195 2.48 -0.63 16.32
N GLY A 196 1.33 -0.93 16.90
CA GLY A 196 0.18 -0.02 16.91
C GLY A 196 0.50 1.34 17.54
N TYR A 197 -0.22 2.38 17.12
CA TYR A 197 -0.04 3.76 17.57
C TYR A 197 1.39 4.31 17.38
N SER A 198 2.11 3.84 16.35
CA SER A 198 3.48 4.29 16.07
C SER A 198 3.53 5.35 14.97
N VAL A 199 4.51 6.25 15.06
CA VAL A 199 4.76 7.26 14.02
C VAL A 199 6.18 7.09 13.50
N VAL A 200 6.30 6.56 12.28
CA VAL A 200 7.55 6.28 11.58
C VAL A 200 7.99 7.53 10.81
N THR A 201 9.06 8.17 11.26
CA THR A 201 9.59 9.42 10.64
C THR A 201 10.91 9.22 9.87
N ARG A 202 11.43 7.99 9.91
CA ARG A 202 12.65 7.47 9.28
C ARG A 202 12.39 6.04 8.83
N ASP A 203 13.25 5.48 7.99
CA ASP A 203 13.02 4.14 7.45
C ASP A 203 12.89 3.08 8.55
N ALA A 204 11.85 2.26 8.45
CA ALA A 204 11.61 1.13 9.33
C ALA A 204 12.30 -0.11 8.76
N LEU A 205 13.18 -0.71 9.57
CA LEU A 205 14.11 -1.72 9.09
C LEU A 205 13.46 -3.07 8.77
N PRO A 206 13.96 -3.79 7.75
CA PRO A 206 13.54 -5.14 7.42
C PRO A 206 13.58 -6.11 8.58
N TYR A 207 12.65 -7.05 8.64
CA TYR A 207 12.64 -8.15 9.60
C TYR A 207 12.57 -7.72 11.08
N ALA A 208 12.28 -6.44 11.37
CA ALA A 208 12.35 -5.91 12.73
C ALA A 208 11.07 -5.21 13.17
N ARG A 209 10.93 -5.11 14.50
CA ARG A 209 9.83 -4.39 15.14
C ARG A 209 10.22 -2.94 15.32
N THR A 210 9.37 -2.03 14.86
CA THR A 210 9.54 -0.57 14.99
C THR A 210 8.33 0.01 15.71
N VAL A 211 8.52 0.65 16.87
CA VAL A 211 7.42 1.02 17.77
C VAL A 211 7.61 2.42 18.38
N GLY A 212 6.50 3.15 18.58
CA GLY A 212 6.42 4.41 19.34
C GLY A 212 6.15 5.64 18.47
N ASN A 213 5.90 6.79 19.11
CA ASN A 213 5.78 8.09 18.45
C ASN A 213 7.16 8.75 18.33
N ARG A 214 7.65 8.98 17.10
CA ARG A 214 9.08 8.89 16.72
C ARG A 214 9.62 7.47 16.93
N ALA A 215 9.05 6.55 16.16
CA ALA A 215 9.27 5.12 16.29
C ALA A 215 10.74 4.73 16.20
N ARG A 216 11.13 3.73 17.01
CA ARG A 216 12.49 3.17 17.02
C ARG A 216 12.47 1.66 16.87
N VAL A 217 13.57 1.09 16.42
CA VAL A 217 13.74 -0.35 16.23
C VAL A 217 13.98 -1.08 17.57
N TYR A 218 13.22 -2.14 17.84
CA TYR A 218 13.25 -2.99 19.05
C TYR A 218 13.72 -4.44 18.76
N GLY A 219 14.49 -4.61 17.68
CA GLY A 219 15.07 -5.89 17.27
C GLY A 219 14.15 -6.73 16.39
N VAL A 220 14.63 -7.94 16.07
CA VAL A 220 14.03 -8.84 15.07
C VAL A 220 12.59 -9.24 15.41
N ASN A 221 11.72 -9.21 14.40
CA ASN A 221 10.35 -9.75 14.41
C ASN A 221 10.37 -11.28 14.34
N SER A 222 10.99 -11.94 15.33
CA SER A 222 11.22 -13.40 15.27
C SER A 222 9.93 -14.21 15.12
N ILE A 223 8.83 -13.77 15.75
CA ILE A 223 7.53 -14.45 15.65
C ILE A 223 7.00 -14.38 14.20
N GLY A 224 7.05 -13.19 13.58
CA GLY A 224 6.64 -13.02 12.19
C GLY A 224 7.47 -13.86 11.23
N LEU A 225 8.80 -13.89 11.40
CA LEU A 225 9.68 -14.68 10.54
C LEU A 225 9.42 -16.19 10.66
N VAL A 226 9.23 -16.71 11.88
CA VAL A 226 8.89 -18.13 12.07
C VAL A 226 7.57 -18.48 11.39
N ARG A 227 6.55 -17.62 11.50
CA ARG A 227 5.25 -17.83 10.85
C ARG A 227 5.34 -17.82 9.32
N ASN A 228 6.33 -17.11 8.78
CA ASN A 228 6.61 -17.05 7.34
C ASN A 228 7.67 -18.07 6.89
N GLY A 229 7.94 -19.11 7.70
CA GLY A 229 8.77 -20.24 7.29
C GLY A 229 10.28 -19.99 7.30
N PHE A 230 10.76 -18.90 7.90
CA PHE A 230 12.20 -18.65 8.00
C PHE A 230 12.87 -19.69 8.90
N SER A 231 14.05 -20.16 8.48
CA SER A 231 14.84 -21.10 9.28
C SER A 231 15.36 -20.44 10.56
N LEU A 232 15.54 -21.24 11.61
CA LEU A 232 16.13 -20.76 12.86
C LEU A 232 17.54 -20.20 12.64
N GLU A 233 18.30 -20.76 11.71
CA GLU A 233 19.64 -20.27 11.35
C GLU A 233 19.59 -18.83 10.83
N VAL A 234 18.75 -18.53 9.85
CA VAL A 234 18.59 -17.17 9.29
C VAL A 234 18.15 -16.19 10.38
N ILE A 235 17.19 -16.58 11.22
CA ILE A 235 16.72 -15.75 12.33
C ILE A 235 17.86 -15.44 13.32
N GLN A 236 18.75 -16.39 13.59
CA GLN A 236 19.91 -16.16 14.47
C GLN A 236 20.96 -15.24 13.83
N LYS A 237 21.21 -15.37 12.52
CA LYS A 237 22.08 -14.44 11.77
C LYS A 237 21.51 -13.02 11.83
N LEU A 238 20.22 -12.83 11.53
CA LEU A 238 19.54 -11.54 11.65
C LEU A 238 19.62 -10.98 13.09
N LYS A 239 19.35 -11.80 14.11
CA LYS A 239 19.48 -11.36 15.52
C LYS A 239 20.87 -10.86 15.84
N ARG A 240 21.92 -11.53 15.34
CA ARG A 240 23.31 -11.12 15.56
C ARG A 240 23.66 -9.84 14.78
N ALA A 241 23.19 -9.69 13.54
CA ALA A 241 23.30 -8.43 12.79
C ALA A 241 22.64 -7.25 13.54
N TYR A 242 21.41 -7.46 14.05
CA TYR A 242 20.72 -6.45 14.85
C TYR A 242 21.39 -6.15 16.20
N ARG A 243 22.14 -7.09 16.79
CA ARG A 243 22.96 -6.79 17.97
C ARG A 243 24.09 -5.81 17.64
N TYR A 244 24.74 -5.95 16.49
CA TYR A 244 25.72 -4.94 16.04
C TYR A 244 25.06 -3.56 15.88
N LEU A 245 23.86 -3.49 15.30
CA LEU A 245 23.16 -2.23 15.07
C LEU A 245 22.65 -1.54 16.36
N LEU A 246 22.14 -2.31 17.32
CA LEU A 246 21.37 -1.79 18.46
C LEU A 246 22.12 -1.76 19.79
N GLN A 247 23.02 -2.73 20.01
CA GLN A 247 23.62 -3.00 21.33
C GLN A 247 25.13 -2.78 21.36
N SER A 248 25.78 -2.62 20.21
CA SER A 248 27.21 -2.31 20.16
C SER A 248 27.48 -0.84 20.45
N LYS A 249 28.75 -0.51 20.75
CA LYS A 249 29.22 0.89 20.85
C LYS A 249 29.53 1.51 19.47
N LEU A 250 29.20 0.82 18.38
CA LEU A 250 29.50 1.25 17.02
C LEU A 250 28.46 2.26 16.53
N ASN A 251 28.91 3.20 15.70
CA ASN A 251 27.98 3.98 14.89
C ASN A 251 27.40 3.12 13.74
N THR A 252 26.47 3.67 12.94
CA THR A 252 25.76 2.87 11.93
C THR A 252 26.72 2.32 10.88
N SER A 253 27.58 3.17 10.33
CA SER A 253 28.55 2.77 9.29
C SER A 253 29.54 1.72 9.81
N GLN A 254 30.03 1.88 11.04
CA GLN A 254 30.90 0.90 11.69
C GLN A 254 30.19 -0.44 11.95
N ALA A 255 28.91 -0.40 12.37
CA ALA A 255 28.13 -1.60 12.58
C ALA A 255 27.89 -2.35 11.26
N LEU A 256 27.58 -1.64 10.17
CA LEU A 256 27.44 -2.23 8.83
C LEU A 256 28.74 -2.88 8.37
N ALA A 257 29.88 -2.17 8.44
CA ALA A 257 31.17 -2.74 8.08
C ALA A 257 31.50 -4.00 8.90
N ARG A 258 31.13 -4.02 10.18
CA ARG A 258 31.35 -5.19 11.05
C ARG A 258 30.46 -6.38 10.68
N ILE A 259 29.23 -6.13 10.22
CA ILE A 259 28.31 -7.15 9.73
C ILE A 259 28.87 -7.76 8.44
N GLU A 260 29.32 -6.94 7.50
CA GLU A 260 29.88 -7.39 6.21
C GLU A 260 31.17 -8.21 6.36
N MET A 261 31.99 -7.90 7.36
CA MET A 261 33.21 -8.67 7.67
C MET A 261 32.93 -9.99 8.39
N ASP A 262 31.75 -10.16 9.00
CA ASP A 262 31.41 -11.35 9.77
C ASP A 262 30.86 -12.46 8.88
N ARG A 263 31.75 -13.32 8.37
CA ARG A 263 31.39 -14.46 7.50
C ARG A 263 30.34 -15.42 8.09
N THR A 264 30.13 -15.41 9.40
CA THR A 264 29.08 -16.23 10.03
C THR A 264 27.67 -15.67 9.83
N LEU A 265 27.55 -14.44 9.35
CA LEU A 265 26.29 -13.76 9.03
C LEU A 265 25.89 -13.87 7.56
N ASP A 266 26.70 -14.52 6.74
CA ASP A 266 26.48 -14.63 5.30
C ASP A 266 25.14 -15.32 5.00
N CYS A 267 24.18 -14.53 4.52
CA CYS A 267 22.93 -14.96 3.93
C CYS A 267 22.22 -13.78 3.22
N PRO A 268 21.39 -14.06 2.20
CA PRO A 268 20.71 -13.02 1.42
C PRO A 268 19.88 -12.02 2.25
N ASP A 269 19.29 -12.48 3.36
CA ASP A 269 18.48 -11.62 4.23
C ASP A 269 19.32 -10.57 4.97
N VAL A 270 20.54 -10.93 5.39
CA VAL A 270 21.46 -9.98 6.03
C VAL A 270 22.00 -9.00 5.01
N ASP A 271 22.31 -9.45 3.79
CA ASP A 271 22.74 -8.57 2.69
C ASP A 271 21.66 -7.53 2.36
N TYR A 272 20.40 -7.97 2.24
CA TYR A 272 19.28 -7.05 2.05
C TYR A 272 19.15 -6.02 3.17
N LEU A 273 19.33 -6.43 4.44
CA LEU A 273 19.31 -5.50 5.57
C LEU A 273 20.41 -4.44 5.45
N VAL A 274 21.62 -4.83 5.08
CA VAL A 274 22.76 -3.93 4.91
C VAL A 274 22.49 -2.93 3.78
N GLU A 275 22.08 -3.41 2.61
CA GLU A 275 21.80 -2.56 1.45
C GLU A 275 20.63 -1.61 1.70
N PHE A 276 19.57 -2.09 2.36
CA PHE A 276 18.45 -1.24 2.75
C PHE A 276 18.90 -0.06 3.62
N ILE A 277 19.79 -0.28 4.59
CA ILE A 277 20.29 0.80 5.46
C ILE A 277 21.20 1.75 4.67
N LYS A 278 22.10 1.23 3.84
CA LYS A 278 23.03 2.05 3.04
C LYS A 278 22.30 2.98 2.08
N SER A 279 21.22 2.49 1.45
CA SER A 279 20.46 3.25 0.45
C SER A 279 19.42 4.19 1.07
N SER A 280 19.42 4.40 2.39
CA SER A 280 18.42 5.19 3.10
C SER A 280 18.68 6.69 2.97
N GLU A 281 17.72 7.42 2.40
CA GLU A 281 17.78 8.88 2.29
C GLU A 281 17.24 9.59 3.55
N ARG A 282 16.28 8.97 4.25
CA ARG A 282 15.72 9.50 5.51
C ARG A 282 16.47 9.06 6.75
N GLY A 283 17.46 8.17 6.58
CA GLY A 283 18.15 7.49 7.66
C GLY A 283 17.24 6.53 8.43
N VAL A 284 17.77 5.99 9.53
CA VAL A 284 17.14 4.92 10.32
C VAL A 284 17.07 5.30 11.81
N SER A 285 16.02 4.87 12.50
CA SER A 285 15.80 5.16 13.93
C SER A 285 16.14 3.97 14.81
N LEU A 286 17.41 3.84 15.17
CA LEU A 286 17.90 2.76 16.04
C LEU A 286 17.74 3.14 17.51
N ARG A 287 17.15 2.26 18.33
CA ARG A 287 17.17 2.40 19.80
C ARG A 287 18.53 1.95 20.32
N ARG A 288 19.53 2.84 20.27
CA ARG A 288 20.81 2.60 20.93
C ARG A 288 20.67 2.80 22.43
N SER A 289 21.33 1.94 23.20
CA SER A 289 21.48 2.16 24.65
C SER A 289 22.39 3.38 24.88
N PHE A 290 21.81 4.55 25.15
CA PHE A 290 22.59 5.70 25.59
C PHE A 290 22.93 5.56 27.08
N ARG A 291 24.22 5.40 27.40
CA ARG A 291 24.82 5.96 28.63
C ARG A 291 25.48 7.27 28.23
N HIS A 292 24.74 8.38 28.24
CA HIS A 292 25.23 9.75 28.41
C HIS A 292 24.07 10.69 28.10
N HIS A 293 23.45 11.27 29.14
CA HIS A 293 22.77 12.59 29.22
C HIS A 293 22.29 12.76 30.67
N LEU A 294 23.24 12.81 31.61
CA LEU A 294 23.07 13.28 32.99
C LEU A 294 24.06 14.42 33.27
N ARG A 295 24.35 15.23 32.25
CA ARG A 295 25.06 16.51 32.39
C ARG A 295 24.21 17.52 31.65
N HIS A 296 23.89 18.64 32.29
CA HIS A 296 22.93 19.70 31.90
C HIS A 296 21.57 19.71 32.61
N PHE A 297 21.46 19.20 33.84
CA PHE A 297 20.35 19.54 34.73
C PHE A 297 20.80 20.09 36.11
N GLU A 298 22.05 20.54 36.24
CA GLU A 298 22.56 21.12 37.49
C GLU A 298 22.91 22.62 37.38
N ASP A 299 22.81 23.24 36.19
CA ASP A 299 23.21 24.65 36.00
C ASP A 299 22.03 25.65 35.92
N GLU A 300 20.76 25.20 36.00
CA GLU A 300 19.57 26.08 35.93
C GLU A 300 18.90 26.37 37.28
N GLU A 301 19.35 25.78 38.39
CA GLU A 301 18.75 26.04 39.73
C GLU A 301 19.37 27.23 40.49
N ASN A 302 20.32 27.98 39.92
CA ASN A 302 21.00 29.09 40.60
C ASN A 302 20.66 30.49 40.07
N ILE A 303 19.56 30.67 39.33
CA ILE A 303 19.11 32.00 38.89
C ILE A 303 17.63 32.20 39.27
N ALA A 304 17.33 32.23 40.57
CA ALA A 304 16.07 32.78 41.09
C ALA A 304 16.12 33.00 42.61
N VAL A 305 17.11 33.75 43.12
CA VAL A 305 16.98 34.47 44.40
C VAL A 305 17.76 35.78 44.30
N GLU A 306 17.08 36.83 43.85
CA GLU A 306 17.18 38.23 44.32
C GLU A 306 16.06 39.07 43.69
#